data_AF-A0A1S3QRI9-F1
#
_entry.id   AF-A0A1S3QRI9-F1
#
_cell.length_a   1.000
_cell.length_b   1.000
_cell.length_c   1.000
_cell.angle_alpha   90.00
_cell.angle_beta   90.00
_cell.angle_gamma   90.00
#
_symmetry.space_group_name_H-M   'P 1'
#
loop_
_entity.id
_entity.type
_entity.pdbx_description
1 polymer ?
#
loop_
_entity_poly.entity_id
_entity_poly.type
_entity_poly.pdbx_seq_one_letter_code
_entity_poly.pdbx_strand_id
1 'polypeptide(L)'
;MELKAMLAGRSSKRQLFLLPGGIERHLKIKTCSVSLDAIEELCNDMGLHRLEAMDEYAIFLVIHRGQNVRPLNKREYILDITTEAEPVDSNYSLWFRRVVWTQTLKVDNELCVTMHYNQVLPDYLKACVL
;
A
#
# COMPACT_ATOMS: atom_id res chain seq x y z
N MET A 1 6.65 -6.48 20.74
CA MET A 1 7.68 -5.45 20.44
C MET A 1 7.10 -4.03 20.55
N GLU A 2 5.83 -3.83 20.22
CA GLU A 2 5.11 -2.55 20.25
C GLU A 2 4.95 -1.94 21.64
N LEU A 3 4.56 -2.73 22.65
CA LEU A 3 4.38 -2.25 24.04
C LEU A 3 5.67 -1.61 24.61
N LYS A 4 6.83 -2.19 24.27
CA LYS A 4 8.15 -1.66 24.67
C LYS A 4 8.48 -0.32 23.98
N ALA A 5 8.01 -0.11 22.75
CA ALA A 5 8.23 1.13 22.01
C ALA A 5 7.29 2.25 22.47
N MET A 6 6.03 1.92 22.81
CA MET A 6 5.08 2.86 23.41
C MET A 6 5.56 3.37 24.77
N LEU A 7 6.06 2.47 25.63
CA LEU A 7 6.67 2.83 26.92
C LEU A 7 7.93 3.69 26.77
N ALA A 8 8.60 3.64 25.61
CA ALA A 8 9.77 4.44 25.27
C ALA A 8 9.42 5.75 24.51
N GLY A 9 8.15 6.14 24.41
CA GLY A 9 7.71 7.37 23.75
C GLY A 9 7.81 7.34 22.22
N ARG A 10 8.09 6.18 21.61
CA ARG A 10 8.11 5.99 20.15
C ARG A 10 6.73 5.53 19.70
N SER A 11 5.84 6.48 19.43
CA SER A 11 4.46 6.21 18.98
C SER A 11 4.33 5.95 17.46
N SER A 12 5.45 5.71 16.76
CA SER A 12 5.46 5.51 15.31
C SER A 12 6.52 4.52 14.84
N LYS A 13 6.17 3.69 13.85
CA LYS A 13 7.04 2.73 13.15
C LYS A 13 7.20 3.18 11.69
N ARG A 14 8.41 3.03 11.13
CA ARG A 14 8.62 3.22 9.69
C ARG A 14 8.22 1.94 8.98
N GLN A 15 7.19 1.99 8.16
CA GLN A 15 6.63 0.84 7.44
C GLN A 15 6.92 0.98 5.94
N LEU A 16 7.38 -0.11 5.33
CA LEU A 16 7.60 -0.19 3.89
C LEU A 16 6.31 -0.60 3.18
N PHE A 17 5.97 0.15 2.13
CA PHE A 17 4.95 -0.14 1.14
C PHE A 17 5.61 -0.30 -0.23
N LEU A 18 5.17 -1.31 -0.97
CA LEU A 18 5.63 -1.61 -2.31
C LEU A 18 4.60 -1.16 -3.33
N LEU A 19 5.05 -0.42 -4.33
CA LEU A 19 4.27 -0.03 -5.49
C LEU A 19 4.67 -0.91 -6.69
N PRO A 20 3.76 -1.09 -7.66
CA PRO A 20 4.07 -1.74 -8.93
C PRO A 20 5.38 -1.26 -9.54
N GLY A 21 6.18 -2.21 -10.05
CA GLY A 21 7.53 -1.95 -10.55
C GLY A 21 8.63 -2.06 -9.48
N GLY A 22 8.29 -2.51 -8.27
CA GLY A 22 9.25 -2.67 -7.17
C GLY A 22 9.65 -1.34 -6.52
N ILE A 23 8.82 -0.31 -6.66
CA ILE A 23 9.08 1.00 -6.08
C ILE A 23 8.80 0.94 -4.58
N GLU A 24 9.80 1.28 -3.78
CA GLU A 24 9.71 1.28 -2.32
C GLU A 24 9.29 2.66 -1.79
N ARG A 25 8.24 2.69 -0.96
CA ARG A 25 7.79 3.89 -0.24
C ARG A 25 7.71 3.61 1.25
N HIS A 26 8.46 4.37 2.02
CA HIS A 26 8.48 4.23 3.47
C HIS A 26 7.61 5.30 4.10
N LEU A 27 6.56 4.89 4.82
CA LEU A 27 5.70 5.79 5.57
C LEU A 27 5.96 5.72 7.07
N LYS A 28 5.64 6.80 7.78
CA LYS A 28 5.69 6.85 9.25
C LYS A 28 4.31 6.53 9.82
N ILE A 29 4.11 5.26 10.18
CA ILE A 29 2.84 4.74 10.69
C ILE A 29 2.77 4.93 12.21
N LYS A 30 1.70 5.57 12.69
CA LYS A 30 1.43 5.73 14.13
C LYS A 30 0.57 4.56 14.64
N THR A 31 0.43 4.44 15.95
CA THR A 31 -0.40 3.38 16.56
C THR A 31 -1.87 3.42 16.16
N CYS A 32 -2.40 4.61 15.87
CA CYS A 32 -3.77 4.79 15.39
C CYS A 32 -3.89 4.89 13.87
N SER A 33 -2.80 4.66 13.12
CA SER A 33 -2.84 4.77 11.67
C SER A 33 -3.58 3.59 11.04
N VAL A 34 -4.64 3.90 10.31
CA VAL A 34 -5.43 2.93 9.54
C VAL A 34 -4.95 2.86 8.10
N SER A 35 -5.39 1.84 7.39
CA SER A 35 -5.05 1.63 5.97
C SER A 35 -5.41 2.83 5.09
N LEU A 36 -6.50 3.55 5.39
CA LEU A 36 -6.87 4.78 4.69
C LEU A 36 -5.80 5.86 4.80
N ASP A 37 -5.23 6.08 6.00
CA ASP A 37 -4.21 7.12 6.20
C ASP A 37 -2.98 6.89 5.30
N ALA A 38 -2.56 5.63 5.17
CA ALA A 38 -1.46 5.26 4.27
C ALA A 38 -1.84 5.39 2.79
N ILE A 39 -3.09 5.08 2.41
CA ILE A 39 -3.59 5.30 1.04
C ILE A 39 -3.56 6.79 0.70
N GLU A 40 -4.04 7.65 1.60
CA GLU A 40 -4.05 9.10 1.40
C GLU A 40 -2.62 9.64 1.23
N GLU A 41 -1.68 9.22 2.07
CA GLU A 41 -0.27 9.65 1.99
C GLU A 41 0.37 9.22 0.66
N LEU A 42 0.20 7.96 0.23
CA LEU A 42 0.73 7.47 -1.05
C LEU A 42 0.05 8.13 -2.27
N CYS A 43 -1.24 8.39 -2.19
CA CYS A 43 -1.96 9.13 -3.22
C CYS A 43 -1.48 10.57 -3.34
N ASN A 44 -1.21 11.24 -2.21
CA ASN A 44 -0.68 12.60 -2.20
C ASN A 44 0.72 12.67 -2.84
N ASP A 45 1.60 11.69 -2.58
CA ASP A 45 2.90 11.57 -3.25
C ASP A 45 2.77 11.46 -4.79
N MET A 46 1.66 10.88 -5.27
CA MET A 46 1.33 10.75 -6.69
C MET A 46 0.54 11.94 -7.26
N GLY A 47 0.30 13.00 -6.49
CA GLY A 47 -0.49 14.17 -6.94
C GLY A 47 -2.01 13.92 -7.00
N LEU A 48 -2.49 12.88 -6.34
CA LEU A 48 -3.90 12.52 -6.25
C LEU A 48 -4.48 13.03 -4.94
N HIS A 49 -5.22 14.14 -5.00
CA HIS A 49 -5.79 14.80 -3.82
C HIS A 49 -7.31 14.63 -3.70
N ARG A 50 -7.95 14.04 -4.71
CA ARG A 50 -9.40 13.84 -4.72
C ARG A 50 -9.77 12.55 -4.01
N LEU A 51 -10.70 12.62 -3.08
CA LEU A 51 -11.20 11.46 -2.34
C LEU A 51 -11.73 10.37 -3.29
N GLU A 52 -12.43 10.76 -4.36
CA GLU A 52 -12.96 9.81 -5.34
C GLU A 52 -11.86 9.04 -6.08
N ALA A 53 -10.70 9.67 -6.29
CA ALA A 53 -9.54 9.00 -6.88
C ALA A 53 -8.87 8.07 -5.86
N MET A 54 -8.73 8.50 -4.60
CA MET A 54 -8.16 7.68 -3.53
C MET A 54 -8.97 6.41 -3.27
N ASP A 55 -10.28 6.47 -3.47
CA ASP A 55 -11.18 5.33 -3.28
C ASP A 55 -10.90 4.15 -4.20
N GLU A 56 -10.22 4.41 -5.32
CA GLU A 56 -9.82 3.41 -6.31
C GLU A 56 -8.57 2.63 -5.92
N TYR A 57 -7.91 2.98 -4.82
CA TYR A 57 -6.68 2.34 -4.37
C TYR A 57 -6.93 1.48 -3.13
N ALA A 58 -6.12 0.43 -3.01
CA ALA A 58 -6.12 -0.46 -1.87
C ALA A 58 -4.69 -0.88 -1.51
N ILE A 59 -4.53 -1.21 -0.22
CA ILE A 59 -3.33 -1.85 0.28
C ILE A 59 -3.62 -3.35 0.40
N PHE A 60 -2.63 -4.17 0.06
CA PHE A 60 -2.68 -5.61 0.12
C PHE A 60 -1.59 -6.14 1.04
N LEU A 61 -1.94 -7.03 1.95
CA LEU A 61 -0.98 -7.87 2.66
C LEU A 61 -0.65 -9.05 1.74
N VAL A 62 0.64 -9.23 1.48
CA VAL A 62 1.16 -10.33 0.68
C VAL A 62 2.08 -11.17 1.56
N ILE A 63 1.76 -12.45 1.72
CA ILE A 63 2.54 -13.43 2.47
C ILE A 63 2.84 -14.66 1.60
N HIS A 64 3.75 -15.50 2.08
CA HIS A 64 4.24 -16.71 1.42
C HIS A 64 4.69 -16.44 -0.02
N ARG A 65 5.52 -15.40 -0.20
CA ARG A 65 6.08 -14.98 -1.51
C ARG A 65 5.03 -14.79 -2.61
N GLY A 66 3.86 -14.25 -2.27
CA GLY A 66 2.81 -13.95 -3.25
C GLY A 66 1.75 -15.03 -3.42
N GLN A 67 1.82 -16.12 -2.66
CA GLN A 67 0.79 -17.17 -2.70
C GLN A 67 -0.52 -16.73 -2.04
N ASN A 68 -0.45 -15.87 -1.03
CA ASN A 68 -1.63 -15.32 -0.38
C ASN A 68 -1.59 -13.79 -0.41
N VAL A 69 -2.66 -13.22 -0.97
CA VAL A 69 -2.83 -11.78 -1.19
C VAL A 69 -4.18 -11.40 -0.59
N ARG A 70 -4.16 -10.59 0.47
CA ARG A 70 -5.37 -10.13 1.17
C ARG A 70 -5.49 -8.61 1.05
N PRO A 71 -6.58 -8.07 0.48
CA PRO A 71 -6.85 -6.63 0.56
C PRO A 71 -7.16 -6.23 2.00
N LEU A 72 -6.61 -5.10 2.44
CA LEU A 72 -6.95 -4.49 3.72
C LEU A 72 -8.20 -3.63 3.58
N ASN A 73 -9.08 -3.68 4.57
CA ASN A 73 -10.13 -2.70 4.77
C ASN A 73 -9.51 -1.36 5.16
N LYS A 74 -10.05 -0.26 4.61
CA LYS A 74 -9.62 1.11 4.89
C LYS A 74 -9.58 1.47 6.39
N ARG A 75 -10.36 0.77 7.23
CA ARG A 75 -10.44 0.98 8.69
C ARG A 75 -9.53 0.06 9.51
N GLU A 76 -8.85 -0.92 8.89
CA GLU A 76 -7.92 -1.79 9.61
C GLU A 76 -6.65 -1.02 9.98
N TYR A 77 -6.19 -1.19 11.23
CA TYR A 77 -4.93 -0.61 11.72
C TYR A 77 -3.74 -1.33 11.13
N ILE A 78 -2.81 -0.57 10.56
CA ILE A 78 -1.67 -1.15 9.84
C ILE A 78 -0.74 -1.90 10.80
N LEU A 79 -0.55 -1.38 12.02
CA LEU A 79 0.33 -2.03 12.99
C LEU A 79 -0.21 -3.40 13.42
N ASP A 80 -1.50 -3.51 13.70
CA ASP A 80 -2.16 -4.78 14.04
C ASP A 80 -1.92 -5.81 12.93
N ILE A 81 -2.17 -5.43 11.67
CA ILE A 81 -1.94 -6.31 10.52
C ILE A 81 -0.47 -6.74 10.40
N THR A 82 0.48 -5.82 10.59
CA THR A 82 1.91 -6.18 10.51
C THR A 82 2.36 -7.07 11.66
N THR A 83 1.80 -6.86 12.86
CA THR A 83 2.13 -7.64 14.05
C THR A 83 1.56 -9.05 13.98
N GLU A 84 0.40 -9.22 13.36
CA GLU A 84 -0.18 -10.54 13.07
C GLU A 84 0.56 -11.26 11.93
N ALA A 85 1.03 -10.54 10.91
CA ALA A 85 1.71 -11.11 9.75
C ALA A 85 3.14 -11.59 10.06
N GLU A 86 3.89 -10.85 10.88
CA GLU A 86 5.30 -11.14 11.22
C GLU A 86 5.56 -12.59 11.70
N PRO A 87 4.78 -13.19 12.63
CA PRO A 87 4.99 -14.57 13.04
C PRO A 87 4.55 -15.60 11.98
N VAL A 88 3.67 -15.22 11.05
CA VAL A 88 3.15 -16.12 9.99
C VAL A 88 4.14 -16.22 8.84
N ASP A 89 4.70 -15.08 8.42
CA ASP A 89 5.75 -15.00 7.40
C ASP A 89 6.60 -13.75 7.65
N SER A 90 7.88 -13.94 7.97
CA SER A 90 8.82 -12.83 8.16
C SER A 90 9.14 -12.06 6.88
N ASN A 91 8.75 -12.59 5.70
CA ASN A 91 8.91 -11.92 4.41
C ASN A 91 7.59 -11.33 3.88
N TYR A 92 6.63 -11.02 4.77
CA TYR A 92 5.42 -10.33 4.35
C TYR A 92 5.74 -8.98 3.70
N SER A 93 4.85 -8.53 2.82
CA SER A 93 4.95 -7.21 2.20
C SER A 93 3.59 -6.55 2.09
N LEU A 94 3.57 -5.23 2.22
CA LEU A 94 2.38 -4.41 1.98
C LEU A 94 2.48 -3.80 0.58
N TRP A 95 1.50 -4.08 -0.26
CA TRP A 95 1.47 -3.60 -1.65
C TRP A 95 0.36 -2.59 -1.83
N PHE A 96 0.68 -1.46 -2.46
CA PHE A 96 -0.29 -0.44 -2.81
C PHE A 96 -0.60 -0.53 -4.31
N ARG A 97 -1.88 -0.66 -4.66
CA ARG A 97 -2.33 -0.83 -6.06
C ARG A 97 -3.65 -0.12 -6.32
N ARG A 98 -3.86 0.28 -7.57
CA ARG A 98 -5.17 0.71 -8.06
C ARG A 98 -6.02 -0.51 -8.37
N VAL A 99 -7.24 -0.56 -7.85
CA VAL A 99 -8.18 -1.68 -8.01
C VAL A 99 -9.39 -1.32 -8.88
N VAL A 100 -9.69 -0.03 -9.02
CA VAL A 100 -10.80 0.48 -9.82
C VAL A 100 -10.28 1.54 -10.80
N TRP A 101 -10.81 1.58 -12.03
CA TRP A 101 -10.34 2.47 -13.10
C TRP A 101 -11.48 3.34 -13.66
N THR A 102 -12.19 4.04 -12.77
CA THR A 102 -13.29 4.96 -13.14
C THR A 102 -12.81 6.38 -13.38
N GLN A 103 -11.85 6.86 -12.59
CA GLN A 103 -11.29 8.20 -12.73
C GLN A 103 -10.27 8.27 -13.86
N THR A 104 -10.22 9.41 -14.55
CA THR A 104 -9.21 9.65 -15.60
C THR A 104 -7.80 9.64 -15.00
N LEU A 105 -6.87 8.94 -15.65
CA LEU A 105 -5.46 8.97 -15.30
C LEU A 105 -4.90 10.37 -15.42
N LYS A 106 -4.26 10.86 -14.36
CA LYS A 106 -3.44 12.06 -14.41
C LYS A 106 -2.02 11.69 -14.79
N VAL A 107 -1.50 12.37 -15.82
CA VAL A 107 -0.16 12.16 -16.37
C VAL A 107 0.79 13.32 -16.05
N ASP A 108 0.48 14.06 -14.99
CA ASP A 108 1.23 15.22 -14.50
C ASP A 108 2.30 14.86 -13.45
N ASN A 109 2.28 13.63 -12.94
CA ASN A 109 3.21 13.14 -11.92
C ASN A 109 3.93 11.86 -12.40
N GLU A 110 5.26 11.88 -12.38
CA GLU A 110 6.09 10.77 -12.86
C GLU A 110 5.86 9.48 -12.04
N LEU A 111 5.77 9.56 -10.71
CA LEU A 111 5.51 8.41 -9.86
C LEU A 111 4.15 7.78 -10.18
N CYS A 112 3.13 8.61 -10.39
CA CYS A 112 1.80 8.16 -10.82
C CYS A 112 1.89 7.40 -12.14
N VAL A 113 2.53 7.97 -13.16
CA VAL A 113 2.65 7.35 -14.49
C VAL A 113 3.41 6.03 -14.41
N THR A 114 4.57 6.01 -13.74
CA THR A 114 5.40 4.81 -13.61
C THR A 114 4.69 3.71 -12.84
N MET A 115 3.98 4.05 -11.75
CA MET A 115 3.21 3.09 -10.97
C MET A 115 2.12 2.42 -11.81
N HIS A 116 1.28 3.21 -12.49
CA HIS A 116 0.20 2.67 -13.30
C HIS A 116 0.71 1.85 -14.49
N TYR A 117 1.77 2.31 -15.16
CA TYR A 117 2.40 1.56 -16.24
C TYR A 117 2.88 0.19 -15.77
N ASN A 118 3.64 0.15 -14.66
CA ASN A 118 4.15 -1.11 -14.11
C ASN A 118 3.05 -2.01 -13.56
N GLN A 119 1.89 -1.46 -13.21
CA GLN A 119 0.74 -2.26 -12.79
C GLN A 119 0.07 -2.99 -13.95
N VAL A 120 -0.05 -2.33 -15.10
CA VAL A 120 -0.73 -2.88 -16.29
C VAL A 120 0.20 -3.74 -17.15
N LEU A 121 1.50 -3.46 -17.12
CA LEU A 121 2.50 -4.14 -17.95
C LEU A 121 2.45 -5.68 -17.88
N PRO A 122 2.33 -6.34 -16.71
CA PRO A 122 2.28 -7.80 -16.65
C PRO A 122 1.06 -8.39 -17.34
N ASP A 123 -0.10 -7.73 -17.23
CA ASP A 123 -1.36 -8.18 -17.84
C ASP A 123 -1.29 -8.01 -19.36
N TYR A 124 -0.75 -6.87 -19.80
CA TYR A 124 -0.48 -6.60 -21.21
C TYR A 124 0.45 -7.65 -21.84
N LEU A 125 1.57 -7.97 -21.18
CA LEU A 125 2.55 -8.95 -21.67
C LEU A 125 2.00 -10.39 -21.72
N LYS A 126 1.04 -10.72 -20.85
CA LYS A 126 0.39 -12.03 -20.84
C LYS A 126 -0.74 -12.16 -21.85
N ALA A 127 -1.05 -11.10 -22.60
CA ALA A 127 -2.25 -11.00 -23.44
C ALA A 127 -3.56 -11.31 -22.69
N CYS A 128 -3.55 -11.17 -21.36
CA CYS A 128 -4.73 -11.24 -20.53
C CYS A 128 -5.31 -9.83 -20.49
N VAL A 129 -6.24 -9.54 -21.40
CA VAL A 129 -7.07 -8.35 -21.30
C VAL A 129 -8.11 -8.62 -20.20
N LEU A 130 -8.20 -7.71 -19.23
CA LEU A 130 -9.23 -7.69 -18.19
C LEU A 130 -10.65 -7.84 -18.77
#